data_AF-A0AAD4E089-F1
#
_entry.id   AF-A0AAD4E089-F1
#
_cell.length_a   1.000
_cell.length_b   1.000
_cell.length_c   1.000
_cell.angle_alpha   90.00
_cell.angle_beta   90.00
_cell.angle_gamma   90.00
#
_symmetry.space_group_name_H-M   'P 1'
#
loop_
_entity.id
_entity.type
_entity.pdbx_description
1 polymer ?
#
loop_
_entity_poly.entity_id
_entity_poly.type
_entity_poly.pdbx_seq_one_letter_code
_entity_poly.pdbx_strand_id
1 'polypeptide(L)'
;GQFQVLLTTYEYIIKDWPILSKLKWVHMIIDEGHRMKNTQSKLAQTLTQYYHSHYRLILTGTPLQNNLPELWALLNFVLPKIFNSVKSFDKWFNTPFANSGTGDKIELNEEEALLIIRRLHKVLRPFLLRRLKKDVESELPDKMEKVIKVRMSALQSQLYRQMKKHKMIANGKDAKGKSRGGRGLSNELMQLRKICQHPFLFESVEDKVNPTGLIDDKLIRSAGKLELLSRILPKFFSTG
;
A
#
# COMPACT_ATOMS: atom_id res chain seq x y z
N GLY A 1 4.84 -23.77 -29.40
CA GLY A 1 4.28 -23.79 -28.04
C GLY A 1 4.41 -25.16 -27.41
N GLN A 2 5.65 -25.65 -27.25
CA GLN A 2 5.91 -26.89 -26.50
C GLN A 2 6.22 -26.53 -25.04
N PHE A 3 5.18 -26.22 -24.28
CA PHE A 3 5.28 -26.06 -22.83
C PHE A 3 3.90 -26.24 -22.21
N GLN A 4 3.87 -26.61 -20.93
CA GLN A 4 2.63 -26.73 -20.16
C GLN A 4 2.43 -25.56 -19.19
N VAL A 5 3.52 -24.99 -18.68
CA VAL A 5 3.52 -23.90 -17.71
C VAL A 5 4.43 -22.79 -18.22
N LEU A 6 3.93 -21.55 -18.19
CA LEU A 6 4.71 -20.34 -18.41
C LEU A 6 4.74 -19.56 -17.10
N LEU A 7 5.91 -19.43 -16.49
CA LEU A 7 6.14 -18.52 -15.38
C LEU A 7 6.69 -17.20 -15.92
N THR A 8 6.07 -16.09 -15.55
CA THR A 8 6.46 -14.75 -16.01
C THR A 8 6.03 -13.68 -15.02
N THR A 9 6.46 -12.44 -15.22
CA THR A 9 6.12 -11.29 -14.38
C THR A 9 5.17 -10.34 -15.11
N TYR A 10 4.57 -9.40 -14.37
CA TYR A 10 3.60 -8.45 -14.91
C TYR A 10 4.18 -7.58 -16.03
N GLU A 11 5.46 -7.22 -15.95
CA GLU A 11 6.14 -6.39 -16.93
C GLU A 11 6.17 -7.07 -18.30
N TYR A 12 6.47 -8.36 -18.34
CA TYR A 12 6.49 -9.14 -19.59
C TYR A 12 5.08 -9.41 -20.12
N ILE A 13 4.09 -9.61 -19.24
CA ILE A 13 2.68 -9.71 -19.66
C ILE A 13 2.23 -8.44 -20.39
N ILE A 14 2.67 -7.27 -19.92
CA ILE A 14 2.35 -5.97 -20.54
C ILE A 14 3.17 -5.74 -21.81
N LYS A 15 4.47 -6.03 -21.79
CA LYS A 15 5.39 -5.73 -22.89
C LYS A 15 5.19 -6.69 -24.07
N ASP A 16 5.11 -7.99 -23.78
CA ASP A 16 5.10 -9.07 -24.78
C ASP A 16 3.69 -9.60 -25.05
N TRP A 17 2.67 -8.82 -24.67
CA TRP A 17 1.27 -9.14 -24.97
C TRP A 17 1.02 -9.51 -26.44
N PRO A 18 1.66 -8.92 -27.48
CA PRO A 18 1.37 -9.28 -28.88
C PRO A 18 1.74 -10.73 -29.23
N ILE A 19 2.64 -11.34 -28.45
CA ILE A 19 3.07 -12.74 -28.64
C ILE A 19 2.25 -13.64 -27.72
N LEU A 20 2.18 -13.29 -26.44
CA LEU A 20 1.58 -14.14 -25.40
C LEU A 20 0.05 -14.22 -25.50
N SER A 21 -0.62 -13.17 -26.00
CA SER A 21 -2.09 -13.17 -26.21
C SER A 21 -2.56 -14.07 -27.35
N LYS A 22 -1.67 -14.42 -28.30
CA LYS A 22 -2.01 -15.33 -29.42
C LYS A 22 -2.23 -16.77 -28.96
N LEU A 23 -1.70 -17.12 -27.78
CA LEU A 23 -1.86 -18.43 -27.18
C LEU A 23 -3.22 -18.53 -26.49
N LYS A 24 -3.89 -19.68 -26.67
CA LYS A 24 -5.14 -19.98 -25.95
C LYS A 24 -4.81 -20.52 -24.57
N TRP A 25 -4.95 -19.68 -23.54
CA TRP A 25 -4.71 -20.09 -22.16
C TRP A 25 -5.90 -20.86 -21.60
N VAL A 26 -5.62 -21.93 -20.84
CA VAL A 26 -6.66 -22.67 -20.11
C VAL A 26 -6.76 -22.17 -18.68
N HIS A 27 -5.61 -22.01 -18.01
CA HIS A 27 -5.50 -21.48 -16.65
C HIS A 27 -4.63 -20.24 -16.62
N MET A 28 -5.05 -19.25 -15.85
CA MET A 28 -4.27 -18.07 -15.53
C MET A 28 -4.25 -17.90 -14.01
N ILE A 29 -3.06 -17.97 -13.42
CA ILE A 29 -2.86 -17.79 -11.99
C ILE A 29 -2.08 -16.50 -11.80
N ILE A 30 -2.64 -15.58 -11.01
CA ILE A 30 -2.02 -14.30 -10.67
C ILE A 30 -1.72 -14.30 -9.18
N ASP A 31 -0.44 -14.26 -8.85
CA ASP A 31 -0.01 -14.02 -7.48
C ASP A 31 -0.14 -12.52 -7.13
N GLU A 32 -0.09 -12.17 -5.86
CA GLU A 32 -0.15 -10.80 -5.34
C GLU A 32 -1.28 -9.95 -5.93
N GLY A 33 -2.50 -10.48 -5.85
CA GLY A 33 -3.72 -9.89 -6.37
C GLY A 33 -3.99 -8.45 -5.95
N HIS A 34 -3.34 -7.95 -4.90
CA HIS A 34 -3.38 -6.53 -4.54
C HIS A 34 -2.90 -5.61 -5.69
N ARG A 35 -2.11 -6.11 -6.64
CA ARG A 35 -1.71 -5.39 -7.87
C ARG A 35 -2.85 -5.20 -8.87
N MET A 36 -3.91 -6.00 -8.77
CA MET A 36 -5.08 -5.98 -9.65
C MET A 36 -6.25 -5.15 -9.11
N LYS A 37 -6.06 -4.43 -7.99
CA LYS A 37 -7.09 -3.60 -7.34
C LYS A 37 -7.64 -2.48 -8.22
N ASN A 38 -6.83 -1.95 -9.14
CA ASN A 38 -7.23 -0.88 -10.03
C ASN A 38 -7.48 -1.42 -11.44
N THR A 39 -8.74 -1.40 -11.88
CA THR A 39 -9.13 -1.81 -13.24
C THR A 39 -8.59 -0.88 -14.33
N GLN A 40 -8.24 0.35 -13.99
CA GLN A 40 -7.59 1.29 -14.90
C GLN A 40 -6.08 1.08 -14.99
N SER A 41 -5.51 0.17 -14.19
CA SER A 41 -4.09 -0.15 -14.30
C SER A 41 -3.78 -0.77 -15.66
N LYS A 42 -2.58 -0.48 -16.18
CA LYS A 42 -2.14 -1.03 -17.47
C LYS A 42 -2.17 -2.56 -17.47
N LEU A 43 -1.83 -3.19 -16.34
CA LEU A 43 -1.90 -4.63 -16.15
C LEU A 43 -3.34 -5.15 -16.32
N ALA A 44 -4.30 -4.61 -15.56
CA ALA A 44 -5.69 -5.05 -15.59
C ALA A 44 -6.33 -4.86 -16.97
N GLN A 45 -6.05 -3.73 -17.64
CA GLN A 45 -6.51 -3.47 -19.00
C GLN A 45 -5.92 -4.48 -19.99
N THR A 46 -4.61 -4.71 -19.93
CA THR A 46 -3.92 -5.63 -20.86
C THR A 46 -4.47 -7.05 -20.71
N LEU A 47 -4.61 -7.53 -19.47
CA LEU A 47 -5.14 -8.87 -19.20
C LEU A 47 -6.59 -9.03 -19.62
N THR A 48 -7.44 -8.04 -19.34
CA THR A 48 -8.87 -8.11 -19.68
C THR A 48 -9.14 -7.99 -21.17
N GLN A 49 -8.37 -7.16 -21.89
CA GLN A 49 -8.59 -6.90 -23.31
C GLN A 49 -7.94 -7.95 -24.22
N TYR A 50 -6.72 -8.38 -23.90
CA TYR A 50 -5.92 -9.19 -24.84
C TYR A 50 -5.84 -10.67 -24.45
N TYR A 51 -5.91 -11.00 -23.16
CA TYR A 51 -5.72 -12.39 -22.72
C TYR A 51 -7.04 -13.10 -22.42
N HIS A 52 -7.24 -14.24 -23.09
CA HIS A 52 -8.38 -15.13 -22.84
C HIS A 52 -7.91 -16.38 -22.10
N SER A 53 -8.61 -16.72 -21.01
CA SER A 53 -8.40 -17.94 -20.22
C SER A 53 -9.74 -18.51 -19.77
N HIS A 54 -9.88 -19.83 -19.71
CA HIS A 54 -11.08 -20.51 -19.20
C HIS A 54 -11.21 -20.39 -17.69
N TYR A 55 -10.10 -20.55 -16.97
CA TYR A 55 -10.03 -20.48 -15.52
C TYR A 55 -9.06 -19.39 -15.09
N ARG A 56 -9.43 -18.64 -14.05
CA ARG A 56 -8.64 -17.55 -13.48
C ARG A 56 -8.58 -17.72 -11.97
N LEU A 57 -7.39 -17.64 -11.40
CA LEU A 57 -7.15 -17.71 -9.96
C LEU A 57 -6.31 -16.51 -9.53
N ILE A 58 -6.73 -15.86 -8.44
CA ILE A 58 -5.96 -14.81 -7.78
C ILE A 58 -5.47 -15.35 -6.45
N LEU A 59 -4.18 -15.20 -6.17
CA LEU A 59 -3.59 -15.42 -4.86
C LEU A 59 -3.27 -14.07 -4.23
N THR A 60 -3.57 -13.90 -2.94
CA THR A 60 -3.21 -12.70 -2.18
C THR A 60 -3.05 -13.05 -0.71
N GLY A 61 -1.95 -12.62 -0.11
CA GLY A 61 -1.76 -12.67 1.34
C GLY A 61 -2.44 -11.51 2.07
N THR A 62 -2.76 -10.44 1.36
CA THR A 62 -3.37 -9.24 1.95
C THR A 62 -4.89 -9.36 2.01
N PRO A 63 -5.53 -8.95 3.12
CA PRO A 63 -6.98 -8.93 3.18
C PRO A 63 -7.51 -7.93 2.14
N LEU A 64 -8.61 -8.30 1.50
CA LEU A 64 -9.42 -7.37 0.71
C LEU A 64 -9.73 -6.16 1.60
N GLN A 65 -9.29 -4.98 1.16
CA GLN A 65 -9.61 -3.73 1.86
C GLN A 65 -11.10 -3.43 1.66
N ASN A 66 -11.72 -2.71 2.60
CA ASN A 66 -13.15 -2.35 2.57
C ASN A 66 -13.44 -1.28 1.48
N ASN A 67 -12.95 -1.49 0.27
CA ASN A 67 -13.14 -0.62 -0.88
C ASN A 67 -13.87 -1.41 -1.98
N LEU A 68 -15.14 -1.09 -2.19
CA LEU A 68 -16.03 -1.80 -3.11
C LEU A 68 -15.54 -1.80 -4.56
N PRO A 69 -15.07 -0.67 -5.12
CA PRO A 69 -14.37 -0.64 -6.39
C PRO A 69 -13.22 -1.65 -6.52
N GLU A 70 -12.39 -1.81 -5.49
CA GLU A 70 -11.26 -2.76 -5.52
C GLU A 70 -11.75 -4.21 -5.51
N LEU A 71 -12.80 -4.48 -4.73
CA LEU A 71 -13.41 -5.80 -4.70
C LEU A 71 -14.05 -6.14 -6.05
N TRP A 72 -14.80 -5.20 -6.63
CA TRP A 72 -15.36 -5.35 -7.96
C TRP A 72 -14.27 -5.60 -9.00
N ALA A 73 -13.15 -4.89 -8.93
CA ALA A 73 -12.03 -5.09 -9.86
C ALA A 73 -11.52 -6.53 -9.85
N LEU A 74 -11.36 -7.11 -8.66
CA LEU A 74 -10.91 -8.50 -8.51
C LEU A 74 -11.98 -9.50 -8.96
N LEU A 75 -13.25 -9.25 -8.65
CA LEU A 75 -14.36 -10.12 -9.06
C LEU A 75 -14.64 -10.07 -10.55
N ASN A 76 -14.58 -8.89 -11.16
CA ASN A 76 -14.67 -8.71 -12.62
C ASN A 76 -13.54 -9.46 -13.32
N PHE A 77 -12.33 -9.43 -12.75
CA PHE A 77 -11.23 -10.19 -13.31
C PHE A 77 -11.46 -11.70 -13.24
N VAL A 78 -11.89 -12.25 -12.10
CA VAL A 78 -12.09 -13.71 -11.94
C VAL A 78 -13.34 -14.19 -12.68
N LEU A 79 -14.44 -13.42 -12.65
CA LEU A 79 -15.76 -13.77 -13.19
C LEU A 79 -16.33 -12.63 -14.05
N PRO A 80 -15.72 -12.33 -15.22
CA PRO A 80 -16.10 -11.18 -16.05
C PRO A 80 -17.53 -11.24 -16.59
N LYS A 81 -18.08 -12.46 -16.78
CA LYS A 81 -19.46 -12.66 -17.26
C LYS A 81 -20.52 -12.24 -16.25
N ILE A 82 -20.24 -12.41 -14.96
CA ILE A 82 -21.18 -12.10 -13.87
C ILE A 82 -21.06 -10.60 -13.51
N PHE A 83 -19.83 -10.08 -13.48
CA PHE A 83 -19.55 -8.72 -13.01
C PHE A 83 -19.14 -7.77 -14.14
N ASN A 84 -19.91 -7.67 -15.20
CA ASN A 84 -19.55 -6.90 -16.41
C ASN A 84 -19.58 -5.36 -16.26
N SER A 85 -20.24 -4.84 -15.22
CA SER A 85 -20.48 -3.41 -15.06
C SER A 85 -20.30 -2.96 -13.61
N VAL A 86 -19.40 -2.01 -13.39
CA VAL A 86 -19.21 -1.33 -12.09
C VAL A 86 -20.53 -0.70 -11.65
N LYS A 87 -21.22 -0.01 -12.56
CA LYS A 87 -22.49 0.67 -12.26
C LYS A 87 -23.57 -0.30 -11.82
N SER A 88 -23.60 -1.50 -12.41
CA SER A 88 -24.55 -2.55 -12.02
C SER A 88 -24.19 -3.12 -10.66
N PHE A 89 -22.90 -3.28 -10.36
CA PHE A 89 -22.43 -3.71 -9.05
C PHE A 89 -22.73 -2.66 -7.97
N ASP A 90 -22.39 -1.39 -8.22
CA ASP A 90 -22.70 -0.28 -7.32
C ASP A 90 -24.20 -0.13 -7.11
N LYS A 91 -24.99 -0.22 -8.19
CA LYS A 91 -26.45 -0.20 -8.09
C LYS A 91 -26.94 -1.40 -7.29
N TRP A 92 -26.52 -2.63 -7.60
CA TRP A 92 -26.89 -3.83 -6.85
C TRP A 92 -26.53 -3.73 -5.36
N PHE A 93 -25.39 -3.09 -5.06
CA PHE A 93 -24.93 -2.81 -3.70
C PHE A 93 -25.77 -1.74 -2.99
N ASN A 94 -26.17 -0.69 -3.70
CA ASN A 94 -26.97 0.43 -3.19
C ASN A 94 -28.49 0.24 -3.29
N THR A 95 -28.97 -0.76 -4.05
CA THR A 95 -30.41 -1.06 -4.28
C THR A 95 -31.19 -1.33 -2.99
N PRO A 96 -30.63 -1.97 -1.95
CA PRO A 96 -31.34 -2.12 -0.68
C PRO A 96 -31.70 -0.80 0.02
N PHE A 97 -31.06 0.32 -0.37
CA PHE A 97 -31.23 1.65 0.23
C PHE A 97 -31.97 2.63 -0.69
N ALA A 98 -32.08 2.31 -1.98
CA ALA A 98 -32.85 3.13 -2.94
C ALA A 98 -34.36 3.17 -2.62
N ASN A 99 -34.86 2.22 -1.82
CA ASN A 99 -36.25 2.18 -1.36
C ASN A 99 -36.50 3.04 -0.10
N SER A 100 -35.44 3.61 0.49
CA SER A 100 -35.50 4.59 1.59
C SER A 100 -35.49 5.97 0.95
N GLY A 101 -36.64 6.44 0.47
CA GLY A 101 -36.75 7.56 -0.45
C GLY A 101 -35.97 8.82 -0.06
N THR A 102 -35.08 9.27 -0.95
CA THR A 102 -34.87 10.65 -1.41
C THR A 102 -33.68 10.64 -2.38
N GLY A 103 -33.82 11.32 -3.52
CA GLY A 103 -32.94 11.22 -4.69
C GLY A 103 -31.56 11.86 -4.56
N ASP A 104 -31.04 12.04 -3.34
CA ASP A 104 -29.68 12.53 -3.10
C ASP A 104 -28.79 11.36 -2.65
N LYS A 105 -27.49 11.44 -2.97
CA LYS A 105 -26.49 10.43 -2.62
C LYS A 105 -26.63 10.05 -1.14
N ILE A 106 -27.21 8.89 -0.88
CA ILE A 106 -27.37 8.35 0.48
C ILE A 106 -25.96 8.11 1.01
N GLU A 107 -25.52 8.94 1.95
CA GLU A 107 -24.37 8.61 2.78
C GLU A 107 -24.77 7.39 3.62
N LEU A 108 -24.28 6.22 3.23
CA LEU A 108 -24.54 4.97 3.93
C LEU A 108 -24.08 5.08 5.37
N ASN A 109 -24.97 4.78 6.31
CA ASN A 109 -24.58 4.69 7.73
C ASN A 109 -23.64 3.48 7.92
N GLU A 110 -22.78 3.50 8.94
CA GLU A 110 -21.76 2.45 9.15
C GLU A 110 -22.38 1.05 9.32
N GLU A 111 -23.55 0.99 9.96
CA GLU A 111 -24.34 -0.25 10.12
C GLU A 111 -24.90 -0.79 8.80
N GLU A 112 -25.34 0.10 7.91
CA GLU A 112 -25.84 -0.24 6.59
C GLU A 112 -24.69 -0.79 5.73
N ALA A 113 -23.54 -0.11 5.74
CA ALA A 113 -22.33 -0.58 5.06
C ALA A 113 -21.91 -1.98 5.55
N LEU A 114 -21.95 -2.23 6.87
CA LEU A 114 -21.66 -3.53 7.46
C LEU A 114 -22.65 -4.62 7.01
N LEU A 115 -23.94 -4.32 6.93
CA LEU A 115 -24.95 -5.28 6.46
C LEU A 115 -24.68 -5.71 5.01
N ILE A 116 -24.31 -4.76 4.15
CA ILE A 116 -24.02 -5.07 2.74
C ILE A 116 -22.71 -5.85 2.62
N ILE A 117 -21.67 -5.46 3.37
CA ILE A 117 -20.41 -6.20 3.43
C ILE A 117 -20.67 -7.66 3.86
N ARG A 118 -21.55 -7.92 4.84
CA ARG A 118 -21.94 -9.28 5.24
C ARG A 118 -22.65 -10.05 4.12
N ARG A 119 -23.60 -9.43 3.41
CA ARG A 119 -24.30 -10.06 2.27
C ARG A 119 -23.32 -10.40 1.15
N LEU A 120 -22.42 -9.49 0.85
CA LEU A 120 -21.35 -9.67 -0.13
C LEU A 120 -20.44 -10.84 0.26
N HIS A 121 -19.94 -10.88 1.49
CA HIS A 121 -19.15 -12.02 1.97
C HIS A 121 -19.88 -13.36 1.86
N LYS A 122 -21.21 -13.38 2.06
CA LYS A 122 -22.02 -14.60 1.89
C LYS A 122 -22.06 -15.06 0.43
N VAL A 123 -22.24 -14.15 -0.53
CA VAL A 123 -22.21 -14.44 -1.97
C VAL A 123 -20.80 -14.83 -2.44
N LEU A 124 -19.77 -14.24 -1.84
CA LEU A 124 -18.37 -14.47 -2.19
C LEU A 124 -17.76 -15.71 -1.54
N ARG A 125 -18.37 -16.25 -0.50
CA ARG A 125 -17.89 -17.44 0.23
C ARG A 125 -17.48 -18.62 -0.66
N PRO A 126 -18.21 -19.00 -1.74
CA PRO A 126 -17.76 -20.09 -2.63
C PRO A 126 -16.56 -19.71 -3.51
N PHE A 127 -16.30 -18.42 -3.73
CA PHE A 127 -15.23 -17.92 -4.61
C PHE A 127 -13.97 -17.51 -3.85
N LEU A 128 -14.07 -17.35 -2.53
CA LEU A 128 -12.99 -16.86 -1.68
C LEU A 128 -12.67 -17.89 -0.60
N LEU A 129 -11.46 -18.44 -0.66
CA LEU A 129 -10.89 -19.25 0.40
C LEU A 129 -9.92 -18.39 1.21
N ARG A 130 -10.23 -18.18 2.49
CA ARG A 130 -9.37 -17.47 3.44
C ARG A 130 -9.32 -18.25 4.75
N ARG A 131 -8.11 -18.44 5.27
CA ARG A 131 -7.84 -19.02 6.60
C ARG A 131 -6.89 -18.08 7.35
N LEU A 132 -7.00 -18.00 8.66
CA LEU A 132 -6.01 -17.28 9.48
C LEU A 132 -4.91 -18.25 9.89
N LYS A 133 -3.68 -17.76 10.06
CA LYS A 133 -2.54 -18.60 10.45
C LYS A 133 -2.80 -19.38 11.73
N LYS A 134 -3.43 -18.72 12.73
CA LYS A 134 -3.89 -19.34 13.97
C LYS A 134 -4.92 -20.48 13.80
N ASP A 135 -5.64 -20.51 12.68
CA ASP A 135 -6.67 -21.52 12.41
C ASP A 135 -6.08 -22.78 11.74
N VAL A 136 -4.84 -22.69 11.23
CA VAL A 136 -4.20 -23.76 10.44
C VAL A 136 -2.87 -24.24 11.00
N GLU A 137 -2.21 -23.43 11.83
CA GLU A 137 -0.87 -23.69 12.31
C GLU A 137 -0.80 -23.42 13.82
N SER A 138 -1.02 -24.49 14.59
CA SER A 138 -1.02 -24.49 16.06
C SER A 138 0.38 -24.43 16.67
N GLU A 139 1.42 -24.62 15.86
CA GLU A 139 2.82 -24.67 16.32
C GLU A 139 3.45 -23.28 16.48
N LEU A 140 2.81 -22.24 15.96
CA LEU A 140 3.35 -20.88 16.04
C LEU A 140 3.00 -20.23 17.37
N PRO A 141 3.99 -19.61 18.03
CA PRO A 141 3.73 -18.84 19.24
C PRO A 141 2.88 -17.59 18.92
N ASP A 142 2.18 -17.08 19.93
CA ASP A 142 1.36 -15.89 19.80
C ASP A 142 2.17 -14.68 19.33
N LYS A 143 1.64 -13.98 18.32
CA LYS A 143 2.23 -12.71 17.86
C LYS A 143 2.06 -11.66 18.95
N MET A 144 3.16 -11.27 19.60
CA MET A 144 3.17 -10.11 20.50
C MET A 144 3.49 -8.83 19.73
N GLU A 145 2.56 -7.87 19.74
CA GLU A 145 2.76 -6.54 19.16
C GLU A 145 2.91 -5.50 20.28
N LYS A 146 4.07 -4.84 20.34
CA LYS A 146 4.37 -3.80 21.33
C LYS A 146 4.71 -2.49 20.64
N VAL A 147 3.93 -1.45 20.93
CA VAL A 147 4.16 -0.10 20.43
C VAL A 147 5.06 0.67 21.39
N ILE A 148 6.28 1.02 20.96
CA ILE A 148 7.23 1.80 21.75
C ILE A 148 7.19 3.26 21.31
N LYS A 149 6.78 4.15 22.22
CA LYS A 149 6.81 5.60 21.98
C LYS A 149 8.22 6.13 22.25
N VAL A 150 8.79 6.82 21.28
CA VAL A 150 10.16 7.35 21.33
C VAL A 150 10.13 8.86 21.42
N ARG A 151 10.91 9.44 22.34
CA ARG A 151 11.06 10.90 22.44
C ARG A 151 11.91 11.43 21.29
N MET A 152 11.59 12.61 20.79
CA MET A 152 12.43 13.31 19.81
C MET A 152 13.71 13.80 20.48
N SER A 153 14.81 13.84 19.74
CA SER A 153 16.02 14.58 20.13
C SER A 153 15.75 16.09 20.15
N ALA A 154 16.64 16.86 20.77
CA ALA A 154 16.55 18.33 20.75
C ALA A 154 16.54 18.88 19.31
N LEU A 155 17.40 18.35 18.43
CA LEU A 155 17.46 18.72 17.02
C LEU A 155 16.16 18.39 16.28
N GLN A 156 15.62 17.18 16.49
CA GLN A 156 14.33 16.79 15.91
C GLN A 156 13.21 17.70 16.38
N SER A 157 13.11 18.00 17.68
CA SER A 157 12.08 18.90 18.22
C SER A 157 12.18 20.32 17.69
N GLN A 158 13.40 20.83 17.48
CA GLN A 158 13.62 22.14 16.88
C GLN A 158 13.18 22.16 15.41
N LEU A 159 13.66 21.21 14.60
CA LEU A 159 13.31 21.12 13.18
C LEU A 159 11.82 20.87 12.97
N TYR A 160 11.20 20.04 13.83
CA TYR A 160 9.77 19.75 13.78
C TYR A 160 8.93 21.01 14.04
N ARG A 161 9.28 21.79 15.08
CA ARG A 161 8.61 23.07 15.37
C ARG A 161 8.84 24.09 14.25
N GLN A 162 10.06 24.15 13.70
CA GLN A 162 10.38 25.03 12.59
C GLN A 162 9.59 24.69 11.33
N MET A 163 9.52 23.40 10.97
CA MET A 163 8.78 22.91 9.82
C MET A 163 7.28 23.17 9.98
N LYS A 164 6.71 22.91 11.16
CA LYS A 164 5.30 23.20 11.44
C LYS A 164 4.96 24.69 11.36
N LYS A 165 5.87 25.57 11.80
CA LYS A 165 5.65 27.02 11.81
C LYS A 165 5.88 27.67 10.44
N HIS A 166 6.97 27.32 9.75
CA HIS A 166 7.41 28.01 8.54
C HIS A 166 7.14 27.21 7.26
N LYS A 167 6.64 25.97 7.37
CA LYS A 167 6.45 25.01 6.26
C LYS A 167 7.70 24.76 5.41
N MET A 168 8.85 25.20 5.90
CA MET A 168 10.14 25.15 5.23
C MET A 168 11.21 24.85 6.29
N ILE A 169 12.09 23.90 5.99
CA ILE A 169 13.40 23.82 6.64
C ILE A 169 14.26 24.83 5.89
N ALA A 170 14.93 25.72 6.61
CA ALA A 170 15.74 26.77 5.99
C ALA A 170 16.88 26.13 5.17
N ASN A 171 16.60 25.86 3.89
CA ASN A 171 17.63 25.53 2.92
C ASN A 171 18.59 26.70 2.91
N GLY A 172 19.86 26.43 3.22
CA GLY A 172 20.92 27.40 2.95
C GLY A 172 20.77 27.87 1.52
N LYS A 173 20.90 29.18 1.30
CA LYS A 173 20.96 29.73 -0.05
C LYS A 173 22.14 29.05 -0.75
N ASP A 174 21.87 28.19 -1.72
CA ASP A 174 22.92 27.76 -2.64
C ASP A 174 23.48 29.00 -3.34
N ALA A 175 24.81 29.13 -3.35
CA ALA A 175 25.57 30.25 -3.90
C ALA A 175 25.47 30.40 -5.44
N LYS A 176 24.47 29.79 -6.08
CA LYS A 176 24.10 29.99 -7.48
C LYS A 176 22.60 30.20 -7.53
N GLY A 177 22.16 31.40 -7.87
CA GLY A 177 20.77 31.88 -7.84
C GLY A 177 19.76 31.18 -8.77
N LYS A 178 19.76 29.85 -8.82
CA LYS A 178 18.67 29.03 -9.37
C LYS A 178 17.93 28.39 -8.21
N SER A 179 16.82 29.02 -7.84
CA SER A 179 15.77 28.41 -7.02
C SER A 179 15.30 27.11 -7.68
N ARG A 180 15.91 25.99 -7.30
CA ARG A 180 15.39 24.67 -7.65
C ARG A 180 14.27 24.34 -6.67
N GLY A 181 13.05 24.65 -7.10
CA GLY A 181 11.90 23.82 -6.79
C GLY A 181 10.99 24.32 -5.68
N GLY A 182 10.10 25.24 -6.04
CA GLY A 182 8.78 25.35 -5.40
C GLY A 182 7.94 24.09 -5.58
N ARG A 183 8.29 23.00 -4.89
CA ARG A 183 7.44 21.81 -4.64
C ARG A 183 6.96 21.82 -3.17
N GLY A 184 6.65 23.00 -2.64
CA GLY A 184 6.61 23.31 -1.21
C GLY A 184 5.33 22.98 -0.44
N LEU A 185 4.32 22.31 -1.00
CA LEU A 185 3.00 22.20 -0.33
C LEU A 185 2.49 20.77 -0.12
N SER A 186 2.75 19.81 -1.02
CA SER A 186 2.35 18.40 -0.82
C SER A 186 3.30 17.61 0.11
N ASN A 187 4.41 18.22 0.50
CA ASN A 187 5.55 17.55 1.10
C ASN A 187 5.65 17.75 2.63
N GLU A 188 4.81 18.56 3.29
CA GLU A 188 4.97 18.87 4.73
C GLU A 188 4.97 17.60 5.59
N LEU A 189 3.96 16.73 5.40
CA LEU A 189 3.87 15.45 6.12
C LEU A 189 5.10 14.57 5.86
N MET A 190 5.59 14.57 4.63
CA MET A 190 6.78 13.80 4.26
C MET A 190 8.04 14.38 4.90
N GLN A 191 8.19 15.71 5.01
CA GLN A 191 9.31 16.33 5.71
C GLN A 191 9.25 16.07 7.22
N LEU A 192 8.07 16.17 7.83
CA LEU A 192 7.87 15.78 9.23
C LEU A 192 8.22 14.31 9.44
N ARG A 193 7.83 13.42 8.50
CA ARG A 193 8.22 12.01 8.51
C ARG A 193 9.74 11.82 8.39
N LYS A 194 10.43 12.62 7.59
CA LYS A 194 11.90 12.59 7.49
C LYS A 194 12.54 13.02 8.81
N ILE A 195 12.11 14.15 9.40
CA ILE A 195 12.61 14.62 10.70
C ILE A 195 12.42 13.54 11.78
N CYS A 196 11.25 12.92 11.84
CA CYS A 196 10.94 11.83 12.78
C CYS A 196 11.72 10.52 12.51
N GLN A 197 12.23 10.32 11.30
CA GLN A 197 13.14 9.22 10.98
C GLN A 197 14.56 9.57 11.39
N HIS A 198 15.13 10.62 10.79
CA HIS A 198 16.47 11.09 11.09
C HIS A 198 16.70 12.53 10.57
N PRO A 199 17.26 13.48 11.35
CA PRO A 199 17.55 14.84 10.88
C PRO A 199 18.52 14.92 9.70
N PHE A 200 19.49 14.00 9.60
CA PHE A 200 20.47 13.98 8.50
C PHE A 200 19.89 13.50 7.16
N LEU A 201 18.59 13.15 7.07
CA LEU A 201 17.91 13.04 5.77
C LEU A 201 17.80 14.39 5.03
N PHE A 202 18.22 15.47 5.68
CA PHE A 202 18.44 16.79 5.12
C PHE A 202 19.93 17.08 5.09
N GLU A 203 20.54 17.05 3.91
CA GLU A 203 21.98 17.33 3.71
C GLU A 203 22.38 18.67 4.36
N SER A 204 21.57 19.72 4.17
CA SER A 204 21.82 21.04 4.79
C SER A 204 21.81 21.05 6.32
N VAL A 205 21.21 20.05 6.96
CA VAL A 205 21.26 19.85 8.42
C VAL A 205 22.47 19.01 8.80
N GLU A 206 22.75 17.96 8.03
CA GLU A 206 23.95 17.13 8.21
C GLU A 206 25.22 17.96 8.08
N ASP A 207 25.38 18.75 7.03
CA ASP A 207 26.56 19.59 6.80
C ASP A 207 26.82 20.58 7.96
N LYS A 208 25.76 21.05 8.62
CA LYS A 208 25.87 21.97 9.76
C LYS A 208 26.24 21.28 11.06
N VAL A 209 25.79 20.04 11.25
CA VAL A 209 25.94 19.30 12.51
C VAL A 209 27.15 18.35 12.47
N ASN A 210 27.45 17.79 11.30
CA ASN A 210 28.52 16.87 11.00
C ASN A 210 29.21 17.22 9.66
N PRO A 211 29.93 18.36 9.58
CA PRO A 211 30.57 18.81 8.34
C PRO A 211 31.63 17.83 7.81
N THR A 212 32.17 16.98 8.68
CA THR A 212 33.17 15.97 8.33
C THR A 212 32.58 14.76 7.61
N GLY A 213 31.26 14.54 7.69
CA GLY A 213 30.60 13.33 7.16
C GLY A 213 31.04 12.02 7.81
N LEU A 214 31.86 12.08 8.87
CA LEU A 214 32.34 10.91 9.59
C LEU A 214 31.21 10.32 10.43
N ILE A 215 31.16 8.99 10.53
CA ILE A 215 30.20 8.30 11.38
C ILE A 215 30.66 8.46 12.84
N ASP A 216 29.95 9.30 13.59
CA ASP A 216 30.21 9.58 15.00
C ASP A 216 28.93 9.50 15.84
N ASP A 217 29.08 9.75 17.15
CA ASP A 217 27.96 9.73 18.11
C ASP A 217 26.85 10.75 17.78
N LYS A 218 27.11 11.76 16.96
CA LYS A 218 26.09 12.74 16.57
C LYS A 218 25.02 12.08 15.71
N LEU A 219 25.37 11.04 14.93
CA LEU A 219 24.40 10.23 14.20
C LEU A 219 23.36 9.67 15.17
N ILE A 220 23.81 9.01 16.24
CA ILE A 220 22.92 8.38 17.23
C ILE A 220 22.17 9.45 18.03
N ARG A 221 22.86 10.46 18.56
CA ARG A 221 22.27 11.48 19.45
C ARG A 221 21.30 12.41 18.74
N SER A 222 21.42 12.55 17.42
CA SER A 222 20.53 13.40 16.62
C SER A 222 19.14 12.80 16.42
N ALA A 223 18.93 11.49 16.61
CA ALA A 223 17.66 10.84 16.39
C ALA A 223 17.25 9.92 17.54
N GLY A 224 16.13 10.21 18.20
CA GLY A 224 15.66 9.40 19.34
C GLY A 224 15.43 7.92 19.01
N LYS A 225 15.09 7.60 17.76
CA LYS A 225 14.95 6.20 17.32
C LYS A 225 16.29 5.47 17.26
N LEU A 226 17.34 6.13 16.79
CA LEU A 226 18.69 5.54 16.78
C LEU A 226 19.23 5.42 18.20
N GLU A 227 18.92 6.38 19.07
CA GLU A 227 19.23 6.32 20.50
C GLU A 227 18.54 5.12 21.18
N LEU A 228 17.27 4.86 20.88
CA LEU A 228 16.61 3.65 21.35
C LEU A 228 17.29 2.40 20.78
N LEU A 229 17.55 2.38 19.47
CA LEU A 229 18.20 1.26 18.79
C LEU A 229 19.58 0.95 19.38
N SER A 230 20.40 1.95 19.70
CA SER A 230 21.70 1.75 20.32
C SER A 230 21.62 1.10 21.71
N ARG A 231 20.50 1.26 22.41
CA ARG A 231 20.25 0.58 23.70
C ARG A 231 19.67 -0.82 23.56
N ILE A 232 18.79 -1.04 22.58
CA ILE A 232 18.09 -2.33 22.44
C ILE A 232 18.87 -3.33 21.61
N LEU A 233 19.54 -2.90 20.53
CA LEU A 233 20.24 -3.81 19.62
C LEU A 233 21.30 -4.65 20.35
N PRO A 234 22.17 -4.10 21.21
CA PRO A 234 23.14 -4.92 21.95
C PRO A 234 22.47 -5.97 22.84
N LYS A 235 21.30 -5.66 23.42
CA LYS A 235 20.54 -6.60 24.26
C LYS A 235 19.96 -7.72 23.41
N PHE A 236 19.36 -7.40 22.27
CA PHE A 236 18.88 -8.39 21.31
C PHE A 236 20.03 -9.29 20.84
N PHE A 237 21.17 -8.73 20.42
CA PHE A 237 22.33 -9.53 20.02
C PHE A 237 22.87 -10.41 21.15
N SER A 238 22.79 -9.96 22.40
CA SER A 238 23.21 -10.78 23.56
C SER A 238 22.25 -11.94 23.87
N THR A 239 21.00 -11.86 23.41
CA THR A 239 19.95 -12.86 23.68
C THR A 239 19.64 -13.79 22.50
N GLY A 240 20.25 -13.55 21.33
CA GLY A 240 19.94 -14.25 20.07
C GLY A 240 18.68 -13.73 19.38
#